data_AF-A0A2C6KST7-F1
#
_entry.id   AF-A0A2C6KST7-F1
#
_cell.length_a   1.000
_cell.length_b   1.000
_cell.length_c   1.000
_cell.angle_alpha   90.00
_cell.angle_beta   90.00
_cell.angle_gamma   90.00
#
_symmetry.space_group_name_H-M   'P 1'
#
loop_
_entity.id
_entity.type
_entity.pdbx_description
1 polymer ?
#
loop_
_entity_poly.entity_id
_entity_poly.type
_entity_poly.pdbx_seq_one_letter_code
_entity_poly.pdbx_strand_id
1 'polypeptide(L)'
;MNKWDRVHTAETSYPEVESYIRSVFYPIRWSSILYVSAKTGKNVLKVWMAINEASRQHRRRLTTGLLNFVLRDALAVHPPPVMKGRKRGKIYLAQQVSIQPPRMVVFCNKAEYFPDSYRLYLDFTLRTAFNFHYTPIKYVPRETHTPHLVYIYLCMHLSLIYVSIYL
;
A
#
# COMPACT_ATOMS: atom_id res chain seq x y z
N MET A 1 -5.76 -20.49 3.05
CA MET A 1 -6.29 -21.74 2.46
C MET A 1 -6.29 -22.85 3.51
N ASN A 2 -7.45 -23.18 4.05
CA ASN A 2 -7.61 -24.31 4.99
C ASN A 2 -7.83 -25.64 4.22
N LYS A 3 -7.74 -26.77 4.91
CA LYS A 3 -7.92 -28.14 4.38
C LYS A 3 -6.84 -28.58 3.40
N TRP A 4 -5.63 -28.01 3.52
CA TRP A 4 -4.50 -28.36 2.66
C TRP A 4 -3.95 -29.79 2.88
N ASP A 5 -4.48 -30.52 3.86
CA ASP A 5 -4.27 -31.96 4.05
C ASP A 5 -4.93 -32.82 2.97
N ARG A 6 -5.95 -32.31 2.28
CA ARG A 6 -6.71 -33.06 1.26
C ARG A 6 -6.18 -32.86 -0.17
N VAL A 7 -5.17 -32.01 -0.34
CA VAL A 7 -4.61 -31.70 -1.65
C VAL A 7 -3.51 -32.69 -1.99
N HIS A 8 -3.64 -33.38 -3.12
CA HIS A 8 -2.62 -34.29 -3.62
C HIS A 8 -1.47 -33.51 -4.24
N THR A 9 -0.37 -33.39 -3.51
CA THR A 9 0.80 -32.57 -3.90
C THR A 9 1.46 -33.03 -5.21
N ALA A 10 1.22 -34.27 -5.66
CA ALA A 10 1.73 -34.79 -6.93
C ALA A 10 0.99 -34.21 -8.16
N GLU A 11 -0.26 -33.77 -8.00
CA GLU A 11 -1.11 -33.28 -9.09
C GLU A 11 -1.31 -31.77 -9.03
N THR A 12 -1.01 -31.14 -7.90
CA THR A 12 -1.28 -29.71 -7.66
C THR A 12 -0.01 -28.92 -7.43
N SER A 13 0.31 -28.03 -8.37
CA SER A 13 1.44 -27.10 -8.26
C SER A 13 1.06 -25.90 -7.36
N TYR A 14 1.86 -25.65 -6.31
CA TYR A 14 1.66 -24.49 -5.43
C TYR A 14 1.57 -23.14 -6.21
N PRO A 15 2.48 -22.87 -7.17
CA PRO A 15 2.39 -21.67 -8.03
C PRO A 15 1.09 -21.52 -8.81
N GLU A 16 0.52 -22.62 -9.31
CA GLU A 16 -0.71 -22.57 -10.12
C GLU A 16 -1.91 -22.19 -9.26
N VAL A 17 -2.03 -22.79 -8.08
CA VAL A 17 -3.07 -22.45 -7.11
C VAL A 17 -2.91 -21.01 -6.63
N GLU A 18 -1.68 -20.58 -6.37
CA GLU A 18 -1.41 -19.20 -5.99
C GLU A 18 -1.81 -18.21 -7.09
N SER A 19 -1.42 -18.48 -8.34
CA SER A 19 -1.79 -17.66 -9.50
C SER A 19 -3.30 -17.56 -9.67
N TYR A 20 -4.00 -18.69 -9.54
CA TYR A 20 -5.46 -18.75 -9.57
C TYR A 20 -6.11 -17.94 -8.45
N ILE A 21 -5.63 -18.07 -7.21
CA ILE A 21 -6.14 -17.28 -6.08
C ILE A 21 -5.91 -15.79 -6.33
N ARG A 22 -4.72 -15.39 -6.81
CA ARG A 22 -4.40 -13.98 -7.06
C ARG A 22 -5.20 -13.41 -8.23
N SER A 23 -5.60 -14.22 -9.21
CA SER A 23 -6.46 -13.78 -10.31
C SER A 23 -7.91 -13.60 -9.88
N VAL A 24 -8.45 -14.52 -9.09
CA VAL A 24 -9.82 -14.45 -8.54
C VAL A 24 -9.95 -13.32 -7.51
N PHE A 25 -8.96 -13.18 -6.62
CA PHE A 25 -8.96 -12.19 -5.54
C PHE A 25 -8.10 -10.95 -5.87
N TYR A 26 -8.32 -10.38 -7.05
CA TYR A 26 -7.55 -9.24 -7.57
C TYR A 26 -7.39 -8.06 -6.57
N PRO A 27 -8.42 -7.61 -5.82
CA PRO A 27 -8.30 -6.47 -4.90
C PRO A 27 -7.34 -6.70 -3.73
N ILE A 28 -7.09 -7.96 -3.37
CA ILE A 28 -6.23 -8.37 -2.24
C ILE A 28 -5.01 -9.18 -2.69
N ARG A 29 -4.62 -9.06 -3.97
CA ARG A 29 -3.44 -9.74 -4.53
C ARG A 29 -2.12 -9.41 -3.83
N TRP A 30 -2.08 -8.37 -3.02
CA TRP A 30 -0.91 -7.99 -2.21
C TRP A 30 -0.81 -8.82 -0.92
N SER A 31 -1.87 -9.55 -0.54
CA SER A 31 -1.90 -10.34 0.69
C SER A 31 -1.07 -11.62 0.58
N SER A 32 -0.53 -12.04 1.72
CA SER A 32 0.17 -13.31 1.88
C SER A 32 -0.82 -14.47 1.93
N ILE A 33 -0.53 -15.55 1.20
CA ILE A 33 -1.36 -16.76 1.15
C ILE A 33 -0.74 -17.82 2.03
N LEU A 34 -1.49 -18.27 3.04
CA LEU A 34 -1.07 -19.36 3.92
C LEU A 34 -1.85 -20.63 3.64
N TYR A 35 -1.12 -21.74 3.50
CA TYR A 35 -1.67 -23.08 3.35
C TYR A 35 -1.66 -23.79 4.71
N VAL A 36 -2.84 -24.10 5.23
CA VAL A 36 -3.03 -24.65 6.59
C VAL A 36 -3.96 -25.85 6.58
N SER A 37 -3.84 -26.69 7.60
CA SER A 37 -4.84 -27.72 7.90
C SER A 37 -5.16 -27.67 9.39
N ALA A 38 -6.40 -27.30 9.70
CA ALA A 38 -6.90 -27.32 11.07
C ALA A 38 -7.00 -28.75 11.64
N LYS A 39 -7.23 -29.76 10.79
CA LYS A 39 -7.39 -31.16 11.22
C LYS A 39 -6.06 -31.78 11.67
N THR A 40 -4.98 -31.53 10.92
CA THR A 40 -3.66 -32.09 11.23
C THR A 40 -2.78 -31.16 12.04
N GLY A 41 -3.20 -29.91 12.25
CA GLY A 41 -2.38 -28.87 12.89
C GLY A 41 -1.29 -28.27 11.98
N LYS A 42 -1.19 -28.70 10.71
CA LYS A 42 -0.16 -28.23 9.78
C LYS A 42 -0.23 -26.72 9.57
N ASN A 43 0.90 -26.05 9.81
CA ASN A 43 1.11 -24.60 9.64
C ASN A 43 0.18 -23.70 10.49
N VAL A 44 -0.50 -24.22 11.51
CA VAL A 44 -1.38 -23.40 12.37
C VAL A 44 -0.59 -22.31 13.11
N LEU A 45 0.63 -22.63 13.60
CA LEU A 45 1.51 -21.63 14.24
C LEU A 45 1.89 -20.46 13.31
N LYS A 46 2.01 -20.71 11.99
CA LYS A 46 2.32 -19.65 11.03
C LYS A 46 1.19 -18.62 10.90
N VAL A 47 -0.05 -19.02 11.20
CA VAL A 47 -1.19 -18.09 11.24
C VAL A 47 -0.97 -17.04 12.32
N TRP A 48 -0.56 -17.45 13.52
CA TRP A 48 -0.27 -16.52 14.63
C TRP A 48 0.86 -15.55 14.29
N MET A 49 1.94 -16.04 13.67
CA MET A 49 3.03 -15.18 13.22
C MET A 49 2.56 -14.15 12.17
N ALA A 50 1.75 -14.58 11.20
CA ALA A 50 1.20 -13.70 10.18
C ALA A 50 0.21 -12.67 10.77
N ILE A 51 -0.57 -13.03 11.78
CA ILE A 51 -1.44 -12.09 12.50
C ILE A 51 -0.60 -11.01 13.20
N ASN A 52 0.47 -11.41 13.89
CA ASN A 52 1.37 -10.45 14.55
C ASN A 52 2.02 -9.50 13.54
N GLU A 53 2.46 -10.03 12.40
CA GLU A 53 3.01 -9.22 11.33
C GLU A 53 1.98 -8.27 10.72
N ALA A 54 0.77 -8.76 10.45
CA ALA A 54 -0.34 -7.96 9.96
C ALA A 54 -0.66 -6.81 10.92
N SER A 55 -0.74 -7.12 12.21
CA SER A 55 -1.00 -6.19 13.31
C SER A 55 0.08 -5.10 13.37
N ARG A 56 1.37 -5.49 13.27
CA ARG A 56 2.50 -4.57 13.23
C ARG A 56 2.45 -3.64 12.02
N GLN A 57 2.24 -4.21 10.83
CA GLN A 57 2.15 -3.44 9.58
C GLN A 57 0.94 -2.51 9.57
N HIS A 58 -0.22 -2.95 10.06
CA HIS A 58 -1.44 -2.16 10.10
C HIS A 58 -1.33 -0.90 10.97
N ARG A 59 -0.51 -0.96 12.03
CA ARG A 59 -0.24 0.16 12.93
C ARG A 59 0.96 1.02 12.52
N ARG A 60 1.75 0.60 11.54
CA ARG A 60 3.01 1.27 11.24
C ARG A 60 2.78 2.67 10.68
N ARG A 61 3.50 3.64 11.24
CA ARG A 61 3.58 5.01 10.73
C ARG A 61 4.89 5.23 9.97
N LEU A 62 4.76 5.75 8.76
CA LEU A 62 5.88 6.18 7.92
C LEU A 62 6.13 7.67 8.11
N THR A 63 7.40 8.06 8.07
CA THR A 63 7.77 9.47 8.00
C THR A 63 7.45 10.02 6.61
N THR A 64 6.99 11.27 6.57
CA THR A 64 6.72 11.98 5.31
C THR A 64 7.96 12.02 4.44
N GLY A 65 9.15 12.23 5.01
CA GLY A 65 10.42 12.25 4.27
C GLY A 65 10.68 10.94 3.51
N LEU A 66 10.59 9.80 4.20
CA LEU A 66 10.84 8.49 3.59
C LEU A 66 9.79 8.14 2.52
N LEU A 67 8.51 8.44 2.78
CA LEU A 67 7.43 8.23 1.80
C LEU A 67 7.67 9.02 0.51
N ASN A 68 8.06 10.30 0.63
CA ASN A 68 8.33 11.13 -0.54
C ASN A 68 9.62 10.75 -1.26
N PHE A 69 10.63 10.27 -0.53
CA PHE A 69 11.85 9.75 -1.15
C PHE A 69 11.54 8.57 -2.09
N VAL A 70 10.81 7.56 -1.60
CA VAL A 70 10.42 6.39 -2.40
C VAL A 70 9.50 6.80 -3.56
N LEU A 71 8.56 7.72 -3.35
CA LEU A 71 7.70 8.19 -4.44
C LEU A 71 8.46 8.91 -5.54
N ARG A 72 9.45 9.75 -5.19
CA ARG A 72 10.28 10.45 -6.16
C ARG A 72 11.10 9.48 -6.99
N ASP A 73 11.67 8.47 -6.34
CA ASP A 73 12.40 7.39 -7.02
C ASP A 73 11.48 6.63 -8.00
N ALA A 74 10.29 6.24 -7.56
CA ALA A 74 9.29 5.58 -8.41
C ALA A 74 8.89 6.44 -9.63
N LEU A 75 8.67 7.75 -9.42
CA LEU A 75 8.35 8.69 -10.50
C LEU A 75 9.51 8.89 -11.50
N ALA A 76 10.75 8.78 -11.03
CA ALA A 76 11.94 8.89 -11.87
C ALA A 76 12.12 7.64 -12.74
N VAL A 77 11.92 6.45 -12.16
CA VAL A 77 12.00 5.17 -12.87
C VAL A 77 10.87 5.02 -13.87
N HIS A 78 9.62 5.30 -13.47
CA HIS A 78 8.45 5.15 -14.32
C HIS A 78 7.57 6.41 -14.26
N PRO A 79 7.82 7.40 -15.12
CA PRO A 79 7.06 8.64 -15.14
C PRO A 79 5.57 8.41 -15.47
N PRO A 80 4.64 9.24 -14.94
CA PRO A 80 3.24 9.18 -15.31
C PRO A 80 3.03 9.37 -16.83
N PRO A 81 2.06 8.66 -17.44
CA PRO A 81 1.75 8.84 -18.84
C PRO A 81 1.30 10.27 -19.13
N VAL A 82 1.57 10.72 -20.35
CA VAL A 82 1.14 12.05 -20.80
C VAL A 82 -0.32 11.95 -21.26
N MET A 83 -1.19 12.77 -20.69
CA MET A 83 -2.61 12.82 -21.05
C MET A 83 -2.86 13.81 -22.19
N LYS A 84 -4.10 13.78 -22.75
CA LYS A 84 -4.53 14.71 -23.80
C LYS A 84 -4.23 16.16 -23.39
N GLY A 85 -3.54 16.90 -24.25
CA GLY A 85 -3.07 18.26 -23.97
C GLY A 85 -1.64 18.37 -23.43
N ARG A 86 -0.80 17.34 -23.58
CA ARG A 86 0.64 17.32 -23.21
C ARG A 86 0.94 17.56 -21.72
N LYS A 87 -0.06 17.45 -20.84
CA LYS A 87 0.13 17.60 -19.39
C LYS A 87 0.44 16.24 -18.75
N ARG A 88 1.42 16.23 -17.85
CA ARG A 88 1.84 15.07 -17.07
C ARG A 88 1.33 15.20 -15.63
N GLY A 89 0.99 14.07 -15.02
CA GLY A 89 0.72 13.99 -13.58
C GLY A 89 1.93 14.47 -12.77
N LYS A 90 1.70 15.34 -11.80
CA LYS A 90 2.71 15.81 -10.85
C LYS A 90 2.24 15.50 -9.44
N ILE A 91 3.09 14.83 -8.68
CA ILE A 91 2.89 14.61 -7.24
C ILE A 91 3.77 15.63 -6.51
N TYR A 92 3.16 16.41 -5.63
CA TYR A 92 3.86 17.44 -4.87
C TYR A 92 4.36 16.91 -3.53
N LEU A 93 3.49 16.18 -2.84
CA LEU A 93 3.74 15.65 -1.51
C LEU A 93 2.83 14.45 -1.28
N ALA A 94 3.32 13.45 -0.56
CA ALA A 94 2.47 12.46 0.07
C ALA A 94 2.72 12.40 1.57
N GLN A 95 1.67 12.16 2.35
CA GLN A 95 1.77 12.00 3.79
C GLN A 95 0.80 10.94 4.30
N GLN A 96 1.20 10.25 5.37
CA GLN A 96 0.31 9.32 6.06
C GLN A 96 -0.52 10.09 7.10
N VAL A 97 -1.83 10.16 6.90
CA VAL A 97 -2.76 10.92 7.77
C VAL A 97 -3.38 10.08 8.88
N SER A 98 -3.45 8.76 8.72
CA SER A 98 -3.91 7.86 9.77
C SER A 98 -3.18 6.53 9.75
N ILE A 99 -3.18 5.85 10.90
CA ILE A 99 -2.82 4.45 11.06
C ILE A 99 -4.12 3.65 11.26
N GLN A 100 -4.09 2.33 11.01
CA GLN A 100 -5.21 1.41 11.26
C GLN A 100 -6.55 1.72 10.54
N PRO A 101 -6.62 1.60 9.21
CA PRO A 101 -5.56 1.23 8.28
C PRO A 101 -4.66 2.43 7.91
N PRO A 102 -3.43 2.18 7.45
CA PRO A 102 -2.58 3.22 6.87
C PRO A 102 -3.31 3.97 5.75
N ARG A 103 -3.55 5.27 5.95
CA ARG A 103 -4.16 6.15 4.96
C ARG A 103 -3.13 7.15 4.49
N MET A 104 -2.83 7.11 3.20
CA MET A 104 -1.88 7.99 2.54
C MET A 104 -2.65 9.01 1.71
N VAL A 105 -2.45 10.28 2.00
CA VAL A 105 -2.93 11.38 1.16
C VAL A 105 -1.81 11.77 0.22
N VAL A 106 -2.13 11.79 -1.08
CA VAL A 106 -1.19 12.17 -2.14
C VAL A 106 -1.68 13.45 -2.78
N PHE A 107 -0.94 14.54 -2.59
CA PHE A 107 -1.23 15.81 -3.22
C PHE A 107 -0.68 15.82 -4.63
N CYS A 108 -1.56 16.03 -5.61
CA CYS A 108 -1.20 16.06 -7.01
C CYS A 108 -1.87 17.22 -7.73
N ASN A 109 -1.43 17.47 -8.97
CA ASN A 109 -2.04 18.50 -9.81
C ASN A 109 -3.47 18.11 -10.20
N LYS A 110 -3.66 16.91 -10.75
CA LYS A 110 -4.96 16.34 -11.07
C LYS A 110 -4.94 14.83 -10.91
N ALA A 111 -5.99 14.28 -10.30
CA ALA A 111 -6.11 12.84 -10.08
C ALA A 111 -6.37 12.07 -11.38
N GLU A 112 -6.99 12.70 -12.38
CA GLU A 112 -7.23 12.14 -13.72
C GLU A 112 -5.94 11.82 -14.49
N TYR A 113 -4.82 12.48 -14.19
CA TYR A 113 -3.54 12.23 -14.85
C TYR A 113 -2.83 10.95 -14.37
N PHE A 114 -3.41 10.28 -13.38
CA PHE A 114 -2.91 9.02 -12.85
C PHE A 114 -3.96 7.93 -13.14
N PRO A 115 -3.87 7.25 -14.29
CA PRO A 115 -4.80 6.16 -14.62
C PRO A 115 -4.65 5.02 -13.61
N ASP A 116 -5.65 4.15 -13.53
CA ASP A 116 -5.68 3.09 -12.51
C ASP A 116 -4.48 2.14 -12.61
N SER A 117 -3.98 1.86 -13.83
CA SER A 117 -2.74 1.12 -14.03
C SER A 117 -1.54 1.77 -13.35
N TYR A 118 -1.43 3.10 -13.40
CA TYR A 118 -0.36 3.85 -12.74
C TYR A 118 -0.55 3.90 -11.22
N ARG A 119 -1.79 3.99 -10.74
CA ARG A 119 -2.10 3.91 -9.31
C ARG A 119 -1.72 2.54 -8.74
N LEU A 120 -1.99 1.46 -9.49
CA LEU A 120 -1.59 0.10 -9.14
C LEU A 120 -0.07 -0.07 -9.13
N TYR A 121 0.64 0.56 -10.07
CA TYR A 121 2.10 0.62 -10.07
C TYR A 121 2.62 1.30 -8.80
N LEU A 122 2.11 2.49 -8.46
CA LEU A 122 2.53 3.19 -7.24
C LEU A 122 2.21 2.38 -5.98
N ASP A 123 1.03 1.75 -5.90
CA ASP A 123 0.68 0.88 -4.78
C ASP A 123 1.65 -0.29 -4.65
N PHE A 124 1.97 -0.98 -5.75
CA PHE A 124 2.91 -2.08 -5.74
C PHE A 124 4.32 -1.64 -5.30
N THR A 125 4.82 -0.52 -5.85
CA THR A 125 6.14 0.02 -5.52
C THR A 125 6.23 0.41 -4.05
N LEU A 126 5.24 1.13 -3.53
CA LEU A 126 5.20 1.53 -2.12
C LEU A 126 5.06 0.34 -1.18
N ARG A 127 4.21 -0.64 -1.52
CA ARG A 127 4.07 -1.86 -0.72
C ARG A 127 5.36 -2.65 -0.68
N THR A 128 6.05 -2.77 -1.80
CA THR A 128 7.34 -3.48 -1.88
C THR A 128 8.42 -2.76 -1.08
N ALA A 129 8.57 -1.44 -1.30
CA ALA A 129 9.58 -0.64 -0.60
C ALA A 129 9.40 -0.64 0.92
N PHE A 130 8.16 -0.65 1.39
CA PHE A 130 7.86 -0.63 2.81
C PHE A 130 7.53 -2.01 3.38
N ASN A 131 7.43 -3.08 2.60
CA ASN A 131 6.97 -4.40 3.06
C ASN A 131 5.54 -4.39 3.65
N PHE A 132 4.59 -3.68 3.03
CA PHE A 132 3.16 -3.67 3.44
C PHE A 132 2.35 -4.77 2.72
N HIS A 133 2.61 -6.03 3.07
CA HIS A 133 1.95 -7.20 2.45
C HIS A 133 0.77 -7.74 3.27
N TYR A 134 0.58 -7.28 4.51
CA TYR A 134 -0.45 -7.83 5.40
C TYR A 134 -1.51 -6.80 5.80
N THR A 135 -1.48 -5.59 5.25
CA THR A 135 -2.46 -4.53 5.54
C THR A 135 -2.99 -3.87 4.28
N PRO A 136 -4.28 -3.52 4.23
CA PRO A 136 -4.78 -2.60 3.21
C PRO A 136 -4.15 -1.21 3.40
N ILE A 137 -3.82 -0.55 2.29
CA ILE A 137 -3.42 0.87 2.26
C ILE A 137 -4.52 1.63 1.54
N LYS A 138 -4.97 2.75 2.14
CA LYS A 138 -5.94 3.65 1.52
C LYS A 138 -5.20 4.84 0.91
N TYR A 139 -5.19 4.95 -0.41
CA TYR A 139 -4.67 6.14 -1.10
C TYR A 139 -5.82 7.11 -1.37
N VAL A 140 -5.62 8.36 -1.00
CA VAL A 140 -6.57 9.45 -1.24
C VAL A 140 -5.85 10.51 -2.07
N PRO A 141 -6.11 10.60 -3.38
CA PRO A 141 -5.60 11.71 -4.16
C PRO A 141 -6.28 13.00 -3.71
N ARG A 142 -5.50 14.06 -3.54
CA ARG A 142 -5.99 15.41 -3.26
C ARG A 142 -5.45 16.33 -4.33
N GLU A 143 -6.35 16.91 -5.10
CA GLU A 143 -6.00 17.88 -6.12
C GLU A 143 -5.70 19.21 -5.45
N THR A 144 -4.61 19.86 -5.85
CA THR A 144 -4.26 21.18 -5.33
C THR A 144 -3.69 22.03 -6.45
N HIS A 145 -4.29 23.21 -6.62
CA HIS A 145 -3.85 24.16 -7.64
C HIS A 145 -2.59 24.93 -7.20
N THR A 146 -2.42 25.14 -5.90
CA THR A 146 -1.36 25.95 -5.27
C THR A 146 -0.38 25.07 -4.48
N PRO A 147 0.76 24.68 -5.07
CA PRO A 147 1.72 23.77 -4.42
C PRO A 147 2.38 24.35 -3.16
N HIS A 148 2.51 25.68 -3.04
CA HIS A 148 3.12 26.33 -1.88
C HIS A 148 2.27 26.23 -0.61
N LEU A 149 0.94 26.18 -0.73
CA LEU A 149 0.05 26.00 0.42
C LEU A 149 0.19 24.61 1.04
N VAL A 150 0.59 23.59 0.26
CA VAL A 150 0.78 22.22 0.76
C VAL A 150 1.85 22.18 1.87
N TYR A 151 2.90 22.98 1.74
CA TYR A 151 3.95 23.09 2.75
C TYR A 151 3.48 23.84 4.00
N ILE A 152 2.63 24.86 3.84
CA ILE A 152 2.01 25.59 4.96
C ILE A 152 1.06 24.66 5.73
N TYR A 153 0.25 23.86 5.05
CA TYR A 153 -0.59 22.84 5.67
C TYR A 153 0.24 21.80 6.43
N LEU A 154 1.40 21.39 5.91
CA LEU A 154 2.30 20.49 6.63
C LEU A 154 2.82 21.14 7.93
N CYS A 155 3.24 22.41 7.88
CA CYS A 155 3.68 23.15 9.06
C CYS A 155 2.57 23.35 10.09
N MET A 156 1.35 23.70 9.65
CA MET A 156 0.20 23.89 10.55
C MET A 156 -0.30 22.59 11.17
N HIS A 157 -0.26 21.47 10.44
CA HIS A 157 -0.70 20.18 11.01
C HIS A 157 0.36 19.58 11.93
N LEU A 158 1.66 19.77 11.65
CA LEU A 158 2.72 19.38 12.56
C LEU A 158 2.66 20.15 13.89
N SER A 159 2.33 21.45 13.87
CA SER A 159 2.17 22.23 15.10
C SER A 159 0.91 21.82 15.89
N LEU A 160 -0.22 21.55 15.24
CA LEU A 160 -1.44 21.07 15.91
C LEU A 160 -1.30 19.65 16.49
N ILE A 161 -0.57 18.76 15.83
CA ILE A 161 -0.28 17.41 16.35
C ILE A 161 0.70 17.48 17.53
N TYR A 162 1.68 18.39 17.51
CA TYR A 162 2.56 18.62 18.67
C TYR A 162 1.78 19.13 19.88
N VAL A 163 0.86 20.09 19.71
CA VAL A 163 0.06 20.62 20.83
C VAL A 163 -0.85 19.55 21.45
N SER A 164 -1.38 18.61 20.67
CA SER A 164 -2.25 17.53 21.17
C SER A 164 -1.53 16.34 21.83
N ILE A 165 -0.19 16.27 21.74
CA ILE A 165 0.62 15.23 22.43
C ILE A 165 1.16 15.74 23.78
N TYR A 166 1.18 17.06 23.98
CA TYR A 166 1.70 17.72 25.20
C TYR A 166 0.61 18.32 26.11
N LEU A 167 -0.66 18.04 25.84
CA LEU A 167 -1.85 18.36 26.64
C LEU A 167 -2.61 17.07 26.96
#